data_AF-A0A6M3IL01-F1
#
_entry.id   AF-A0A6M3IL01-F1
#
_cell.length_a   1.000
_cell.length_b   1.000
_cell.length_c   1.000
_cell.angle_alpha   90.00
_cell.angle_beta   90.00
_cell.angle_gamma   90.00
#
_symmetry.space_group_name_H-M   'P 1'
#
loop_
_entity.id
_entity.type
_entity.pdbx_description
1 polymer ?
#
loop_
_entity_poly.entity_id
_entity_poly.type
_entity_poly.pdbx_seq_one_letter_code
_entity_poly.pdbx_strand_id
1 'polypeptide(L)'
;MAIINEGNFSGNSSPPCSNGDEFVRRNLAQLLPHTTICVGVTGLTFRDCLLVNCELPTDAIRIRGNIAQIDRCAHLHPEFNLPDESENCRHVVEAMVLMLPGGQTETVYRREDKVLP
;
A
#
# COMPACT_ATOMS: atom_id res chain seq x y z
N MET A 1 -1.89 -10.45 -23.07
CA MET A 1 -3.07 -9.60 -22.85
C MET A 1 -4.27 -10.46 -22.48
N ALA A 2 -4.36 -10.75 -21.19
CA ALA A 2 -5.57 -11.22 -20.53
C ALA A 2 -6.24 -10.06 -19.79
N ILE A 3 -7.54 -10.16 -19.57
CA ILE A 3 -8.27 -9.29 -18.65
C ILE A 3 -8.42 -10.03 -17.32
N ILE A 4 -7.81 -9.50 -16.27
CA ILE A 4 -7.78 -10.08 -14.93
C ILE A 4 -8.90 -9.44 -14.10
N ASN A 5 -9.99 -10.20 -13.94
CA ASN A 5 -11.24 -9.76 -13.29
C ASN A 5 -11.52 -10.44 -11.95
N GLU A 6 -10.62 -11.31 -11.48
CA GLU A 6 -10.78 -12.07 -10.24
C GLU A 6 -9.49 -12.01 -9.41
N GLY A 7 -9.63 -12.19 -8.08
CA GLY A 7 -8.54 -12.15 -7.12
C GLY A 7 -8.29 -10.77 -6.48
N ASN A 8 -7.72 -10.81 -5.27
CA ASN A 8 -7.11 -9.68 -4.57
C ASN A 8 -5.66 -10.08 -4.27
N PHE A 9 -4.73 -9.14 -4.45
CA PHE A 9 -3.31 -9.40 -4.28
C PHE A 9 -2.81 -8.57 -3.12
N SER A 10 -2.77 -9.19 -1.94
CA SER A 10 -2.40 -8.53 -0.70
C SER A 10 -1.20 -9.18 -0.01
N GLY A 11 -0.46 -8.38 0.76
CA GLY A 11 0.71 -8.84 1.53
C GLY A 11 1.97 -8.92 0.67
N ASN A 12 2.61 -10.10 0.64
CA ASN A 12 3.84 -10.36 -0.13
C ASN A 12 3.58 -11.04 -1.48
N SER A 13 2.31 -11.22 -1.86
CA SER A 13 1.96 -11.84 -3.14
C SER A 13 1.92 -10.78 -4.23
N SER A 14 2.81 -10.91 -5.21
CA SER A 14 2.64 -10.23 -6.49
C SER A 14 1.60 -10.97 -7.33
N PRO A 15 0.73 -10.26 -8.06
CA PRO A 15 -0.14 -10.91 -9.01
C PRO A 15 0.66 -11.67 -10.07
N PRO A 16 0.10 -12.75 -10.63
CA PRO A 16 0.58 -13.28 -11.90
C PRO A 16 0.30 -12.22 -12.98
N CYS A 17 1.35 -11.71 -13.63
CA CYS A 17 1.24 -10.70 -14.68
C CYS A 17 1.97 -11.17 -15.94
N SER A 18 1.41 -10.88 -17.10
CA SER A 18 2.05 -11.02 -18.41
C SER A 18 2.01 -9.70 -19.19
N ASN A 19 2.87 -9.58 -20.19
CA ASN A 19 2.96 -8.34 -20.98
C ASN A 19 1.60 -8.00 -21.61
N GLY A 20 1.20 -6.75 -21.45
CA GLY A 20 -0.06 -6.22 -21.98
C GLY A 20 -1.31 -6.58 -21.17
N ASP A 21 -1.21 -7.18 -19.98
CA ASP A 21 -2.39 -7.55 -19.20
C ASP A 21 -3.13 -6.34 -18.63
N GLU A 22 -4.45 -6.48 -18.50
CA GLU A 22 -5.33 -5.47 -17.92
C GLU A 22 -5.97 -5.98 -16.62
N PHE A 23 -5.70 -5.29 -15.51
CA PHE A 23 -6.35 -5.52 -14.23
C PHE A 23 -7.56 -4.60 -14.09
N VAL A 24 -8.73 -5.16 -13.80
CA VAL A 24 -9.97 -4.36 -13.70
C VAL A 24 -10.63 -4.54 -12.34
N ARG A 25 -10.84 -3.44 -11.61
CA ARG A 25 -11.50 -3.41 -10.29
C ARG A 25 -10.86 -4.36 -9.28
N ARG A 26 -9.52 -4.39 -9.24
CA ARG A 26 -8.74 -5.26 -8.35
C ARG A 26 -8.17 -4.48 -7.16
N ASN A 27 -8.02 -5.16 -6.03
CA ASN A 27 -7.23 -4.64 -4.91
C ASN A 27 -5.82 -5.23 -5.00
N LEU A 28 -4.83 -4.36 -5.12
CA LEU A 28 -3.42 -4.68 -5.01
C LEU A 28 -2.88 -3.88 -3.83
N ALA A 29 -2.49 -4.58 -2.76
CA ALA A 29 -2.09 -3.96 -1.51
C ALA A 29 -0.83 -4.64 -0.97
N GLN A 30 0.32 -4.00 -1.12
CA GLN A 30 1.57 -4.56 -0.64
C GLN A 30 1.84 -4.17 0.81
N LEU A 31 2.58 -5.03 1.49
CA LEU A 31 2.91 -4.85 2.88
C LEU A 31 3.86 -3.66 3.10
N LEU A 32 4.92 -3.60 2.30
CA LEU A 32 5.93 -2.55 2.40
C LEU A 32 5.62 -1.45 1.37
N PRO A 33 5.69 -0.16 1.76
CA PRO A 33 5.68 0.95 0.82
C PRO A 33 6.64 0.78 -0.36
N HIS A 34 6.26 1.32 -1.52
CA HIS A 34 7.05 1.22 -2.76
C HIS A 34 7.45 -0.21 -3.14
N THR A 35 6.62 -1.20 -2.82
CA THR A 35 6.89 -2.57 -3.27
C THR A 35 6.62 -2.66 -4.77
N THR A 36 7.67 -2.92 -5.54
CA THR A 36 7.54 -3.15 -6.97
C THR A 36 6.73 -4.41 -7.26
N ILE A 37 5.71 -4.29 -8.10
CA ILE A 37 4.88 -5.42 -8.55
C ILE A 37 5.07 -5.66 -10.05
N CYS A 38 4.76 -6.88 -10.51
CA CYS A 38 4.88 -7.29 -11.92
C CYS A 38 6.27 -7.00 -12.54
N VAL A 39 7.35 -7.30 -11.82
CA VAL A 39 8.73 -7.05 -12.26
C VAL A 39 9.01 -7.70 -13.61
N GLY A 40 9.60 -6.93 -14.54
CA GLY A 40 9.97 -7.42 -15.88
C GLY A 40 8.80 -7.48 -16.87
N VAL A 41 7.63 -6.99 -16.50
CA VAL A 41 6.42 -6.97 -17.33
C VAL A 41 6.14 -5.56 -17.83
N THR A 42 5.71 -5.43 -19.08
CA THR A 42 5.45 -4.15 -19.77
C THR A 42 4.02 -4.07 -20.31
N GLY A 43 3.57 -2.85 -20.60
CA GLY A 43 2.27 -2.57 -21.22
C GLY A 43 1.06 -2.86 -20.34
N LEU A 44 1.23 -2.86 -19.02
CA LEU A 44 0.14 -3.17 -18.09
C LEU A 44 -0.88 -2.04 -18.00
N THR A 45 -2.16 -2.41 -17.86
CA THR A 45 -3.24 -1.45 -17.60
C THR A 45 -3.94 -1.78 -16.29
N PHE A 46 -4.12 -0.79 -15.42
CA PHE A 46 -4.85 -0.89 -14.16
C PHE A 46 -6.08 0.00 -14.22
N ARG A 47 -7.26 -0.60 -14.39
CA ARG A 47 -8.53 0.12 -14.51
C ARG A 47 -9.38 -0.04 -13.27
N ASP A 48 -9.77 1.07 -12.66
CA ASP A 48 -10.61 1.09 -11.46
C ASP A 48 -10.02 0.26 -10.29
N CYS A 49 -8.70 0.08 -10.25
CA CYS A 49 -8.00 -0.69 -9.21
C CYS A 49 -7.72 0.16 -7.96
N LEU A 50 -7.71 -0.49 -6.81
CA LEU A 50 -7.12 0.04 -5.58
C LEU A 50 -5.66 -0.40 -5.53
N LEU A 51 -4.75 0.57 -5.43
CA LEU A 51 -3.31 0.33 -5.37
C LEU A 51 -2.78 0.90 -4.05
N VAL A 52 -2.31 0.03 -3.17
CA VAL A 52 -1.71 0.42 -1.88
C VAL A 52 -0.31 -0.16 -1.82
N ASN A 53 0.67 0.69 -1.53
CA ASN A 53 2.08 0.39 -1.41
C ASN A 53 2.70 -0.26 -2.65
N CYS A 54 1.99 -0.26 -3.78
CA CYS A 54 2.47 -0.79 -5.05
C CYS A 54 3.25 0.28 -5.80
N GLU A 55 4.46 -0.08 -6.23
CA GLU A 55 5.18 0.63 -7.28
C GLU A 55 4.95 -0.10 -8.60
N LEU A 56 4.36 0.62 -9.56
CA LEU A 56 4.02 0.07 -10.87
C LEU A 56 5.22 0.14 -11.81
N PRO A 57 5.29 -0.75 -12.83
CA PRO A 57 6.19 -0.56 -13.95
C PRO A 57 6.04 0.84 -14.57
N THR A 58 7.14 1.41 -15.05
CA THR A 58 7.18 2.81 -15.51
C THR A 58 6.31 3.10 -16.73
N ASP A 59 5.98 2.07 -17.51
CA ASP A 59 5.12 2.13 -18.69
C ASP A 59 3.67 1.69 -18.40
N ALA A 60 3.35 1.37 -17.14
CA ALA A 60 2.01 0.96 -16.76
C ALA A 60 1.02 2.15 -16.81
N ILE A 61 -0.18 1.87 -17.33
CA ILE A 61 -1.24 2.85 -17.46
C ILE A 61 -2.25 2.65 -16.32
N ARG A 62 -2.56 3.72 -15.58
CA ARG A 62 -3.70 3.76 -14.65
C ARG A 62 -4.87 4.47 -15.30
N ILE A 63 -6.04 3.82 -15.35
CA ILE A 63 -7.27 4.37 -15.91
C ILE A 63 -8.37 4.35 -14.87
N ARG A 64 -8.61 5.49 -14.21
CA ARG A 64 -9.61 5.62 -13.13
C ARG A 64 -9.32 4.67 -11.96
N GLY A 65 -9.87 4.95 -10.78
CA GLY A 65 -9.70 4.09 -9.61
C GLY A 65 -9.68 4.87 -8.30
N ASN A 66 -9.61 4.11 -7.21
CA ASN A 66 -9.45 4.66 -5.88
C ASN A 66 -8.06 5.31 -5.74
N ILE A 67 -7.92 6.18 -4.74
CA ILE A 67 -6.67 6.84 -4.40
C ILE A 67 -5.56 5.79 -4.26
N ALA A 68 -4.49 5.94 -5.03
CA ALA A 68 -3.33 5.08 -4.90
C ALA A 68 -2.47 5.57 -3.74
N GLN A 69 -2.31 4.75 -2.71
CA GLN A 69 -1.53 5.10 -1.53
C GLN A 69 -0.19 4.39 -1.63
N ILE A 70 0.82 5.01 -2.24
CA ILE A 70 2.12 4.35 -2.48
C ILE A 70 2.98 4.19 -1.23
N ASP A 71 2.62 4.93 -0.18
CA ASP A 71 3.43 5.05 1.01
C ASP A 71 2.55 5.15 2.27
N ARG A 72 1.99 4.00 2.62
CA ARG A 72 1.07 3.78 3.73
C ARG A 72 1.76 2.92 4.80
N CYS A 73 1.76 3.35 6.07
CA CYS A 73 2.24 2.50 7.17
C CYS A 73 1.28 1.28 7.31
N ALA A 74 1.68 0.10 6.83
CA ALA A 74 0.87 -1.11 6.87
C ALA A 74 0.67 -1.69 8.30
N HIS A 75 1.46 -1.27 9.30
CA HIS A 75 1.24 -1.66 10.69
C HIS A 75 0.02 -0.98 11.32
N LEU A 76 -0.56 0.04 10.68
CA LEU A 76 -1.84 0.67 11.09
C LEU A 76 -3.08 -0.14 10.66
N HIS A 77 -2.86 -1.26 9.99
CA HIS A 77 -3.91 -2.08 9.42
C HIS A 77 -3.98 -3.44 10.10
N PRO A 78 -5.03 -3.68 10.89
CA PRO A 78 -5.24 -4.94 11.57
C PRO A 78 -5.19 -6.15 10.62
N GLU A 79 -5.58 -5.96 9.36
CA GLU A 79 -5.59 -7.01 8.34
C GLU A 79 -4.20 -7.53 7.94
N PHE A 80 -3.12 -6.79 8.21
CA PHE A 80 -1.77 -7.21 7.86
C PHE A 80 -1.00 -7.90 8.99
N ASN A 81 -1.54 -7.88 10.22
CA ASN A 81 -0.99 -8.56 11.40
C ASN A 81 0.55 -8.45 11.51
N LEU A 82 1.06 -7.22 11.39
CA LEU A 82 2.49 -6.96 11.39
C LEU A 82 3.06 -6.68 12.78
N PRO A 83 4.35 -6.99 13.01
CA PRO A 83 5.09 -6.49 14.16
C PRO A 83 4.98 -4.96 14.22
N ASP A 84 4.75 -4.43 15.43
CA ASP A 84 4.63 -3.01 15.62
C ASP A 84 6.01 -2.32 15.60
N GLU A 85 6.38 -1.77 14.44
CA GLU A 85 7.53 -0.86 14.31
C GLU A 85 7.09 0.62 14.49
N SER A 86 5.96 0.85 15.17
CA SER A 86 5.28 2.15 15.31
C SER A 86 6.20 3.32 15.62
N GLU A 87 7.15 3.14 16.52
CA GLU A 87 8.02 4.21 17.04
C GLU A 87 9.05 4.69 16.02
N ASN A 88 9.45 3.82 15.09
CA ASN A 88 10.47 4.10 14.06
C ASN A 88 9.87 4.19 12.64
N CYS A 89 8.53 4.19 12.46
CA CYS A 89 7.93 4.37 11.13
C CYS A 89 8.33 5.75 10.59
N ARG A 90 8.87 5.80 9.37
CA ARG A 90 9.27 7.05 8.68
C ARG A 90 8.13 8.08 8.52
N HIS A 91 6.89 7.64 8.69
CA HIS A 91 5.70 8.48 8.62
C HIS A 91 5.33 9.13 9.95
N VAL A 92 6.02 8.82 11.05
CA VAL A 92 5.82 9.53 12.32
C VAL A 92 6.28 10.97 12.12
N VAL A 93 5.33 11.89 12.14
CA VAL A 93 5.57 13.33 12.00
C VAL A 93 5.57 14.03 13.36
N GLU A 94 5.04 13.38 14.39
CA GLU A 94 4.95 13.92 15.75
C GLU A 94 4.87 12.79 16.78
N ALA A 95 5.53 12.99 17.93
CA ALA A 95 5.40 12.14 19.10
C ALA A 95 5.08 13.03 20.31
N MET A 96 4.04 12.68 21.05
CA MET A 96 3.62 13.38 22.27
C MET A 96 3.56 12.40 23.44
N VAL A 97 4.08 12.81 24.59
CA VAL A 97 3.94 12.04 25.84
C VAL A 97 2.74 12.59 26.60
N LEU A 98 1.73 11.74 26.77
CA LEU A 98 0.57 12.04 27.59
C LEU A 98 0.82 11.51 29.01
N MET A 99 0.59 12.36 30.01
CA MET A 99 0.49 11.92 31.39
C MET A 99 -0.94 11.50 31.69
N LEU A 100 -1.12 10.21 32.00
CA LEU A 100 -2.38 9.64 32.39
C LEU A 100 -2.64 9.81 33.90
N PRO A 101 -3.91 9.81 34.34
CA PRO A 101 -4.24 9.79 35.76
C PRO A 101 -3.50 8.65 36.49
N GLY A 102 -2.89 8.95 37.63
CA GLY A 102 -2.08 7.99 38.38
C GLY A 102 -0.59 7.97 38.04
N GLY A 103 -0.10 8.92 37.22
CA GLY A 103 1.33 9.10 36.96
C GLY A 103 1.92 8.16 35.91
N GLN A 104 1.07 7.45 35.17
CA GLN A 104 1.48 6.68 34.01
C GLN A 104 1.75 7.61 32.83
N THR A 105 2.68 7.23 31.95
CA THR A 105 2.97 7.95 30.71
C THR A 105 2.68 7.06 29.52
N GLU A 106 2.04 7.61 28.50
CA GLU A 106 1.80 6.94 27.22
C GLU A 106 2.33 7.83 26.09
N THR A 107 3.02 7.25 25.12
CA THR A 107 3.48 7.99 23.94
C THR A 107 2.49 7.81 22.81
N VAL A 108 1.92 8.92 22.35
CA VAL A 108 1.03 8.95 21.19
C VAL A 108 1.79 9.51 19.99
N TYR A 109 1.69 8.81 18.87
CA TYR A 109 2.41 9.13 17.64
C TYR A 109 1.42 9.56 16.55
N ARG A 110 1.62 10.76 15.96
CA ARG A 110 0.88 11.22 14.77
C ARG A 110 1.65 10.79 13.52
N ARG A 111 0.93 10.24 12.55
CA ARG A 111 1.50 9.75 11.28
C ARG A 111 0.79 10.34 10.07
N GLU A 112 1.53 10.54 8.99
CA GLU A 112 1.00 11.02 7.70
C GLU A 112 1.45 10.12 6.54
N ASP A 113 0.49 9.52 5.83
CA ASP A 113 0.74 8.71 4.62
C ASP A 113 0.88 9.60 3.38
N LYS A 114 1.59 9.12 2.34
CA LYS A 114 1.64 9.79 1.04
C LYS A 114 0.69 9.12 0.04
N VAL A 115 -0.21 9.93 -0.54
CA VAL A 115 -1.12 9.51 -1.60
C VAL A 115 -0.68 10.06 -2.95
N LEU A 116 -0.84 9.28 -4.02
CA LEU A 116 -0.76 9.79 -5.38
C LEU A 116 -2.16 10.26 -5.84
N PRO A 117 -2.26 11.44 -6.48
CA PRO A 117 -3.51 11.88 -7.11
C PRO A 117 -3.99 10.93 -8.21
#